data_AF-A0A526Q2M5-F1
#
_entry.id   AF-A0A526Q2M5-F1
#
_cell.length_a   1.000
_cell.length_b   1.000
_cell.length_c   1.000
_cell.angle_alpha   90.00
_cell.angle_beta   90.00
_cell.angle_gamma   90.00
#
_symmetry.space_group_name_H-M   'P 1'
#
loop_
_entity.id
_entity.type
_entity.pdbx_description
1 polymer ?
#
loop_
_entity_poly.entity_id
_entity_poly.type
_entity_poly.pdbx_seq_one_letter_code
_entity_poly.pdbx_strand_id
1 'polypeptide(L)'
;PKQMGPNPLTGLEVGEEQVTAWLATLDMAEDLLEGRVLLPHFRITGKGINMKRFFDEPKTFDLVLSITGPAIAPYFESGRILTSDDFDQIQREFGGAGFLTFALWFN
;
A
#
# COMPACT_ATOMS: atom_id res chain seq x y z
N PRO A 1 -13.15 3.51 22.65
CA PRO A 1 -14.30 4.43 22.48
C PRO A 1 -15.00 4.15 21.14
N LYS A 2 -16.21 3.55 21.19
CA LYS A 2 -17.05 3.33 20.01
C LYS A 2 -17.53 4.68 19.48
N GLN A 3 -16.88 5.22 18.46
CA GLN A 3 -17.44 6.31 17.67
C GLN A 3 -18.44 5.71 16.69
N MET A 4 -19.65 5.43 17.18
CA MET A 4 -20.80 5.18 16.34
C MET A 4 -21.64 6.45 16.34
N GLY A 5 -21.78 7.07 15.18
CA GLY A 5 -22.48 8.33 14.98
C GLY A 5 -21.90 9.11 13.80
N PRO A 6 -22.67 10.04 13.19
CA PRO A 6 -22.21 10.83 12.06
C PRO A 6 -20.91 11.54 12.42
N ASN A 7 -19.86 11.35 11.60
CA ASN A 7 -18.59 12.05 11.79
C ASN A 7 -18.87 13.57 11.67
N PRO A 8 -18.65 14.38 12.72
CA PRO A 8 -18.99 15.80 12.71
C PRO A 8 -18.18 16.63 11.68
N LEU A 9 -17.15 16.04 11.07
CA LEU A 9 -16.31 16.66 10.03
C LEU A 9 -16.75 16.31 8.60
N THR A 10 -17.48 15.21 8.39
CA THR A 10 -17.83 14.72 7.03
C THR A 10 -19.29 14.28 6.85
N GLY A 11 -20.07 14.14 7.92
CA GLY A 11 -21.47 13.66 7.88
C GLY A 11 -21.64 12.19 7.49
N LEU A 12 -20.55 11.45 7.30
CA LEU A 12 -20.58 10.03 6.93
C LEU A 12 -20.84 9.17 8.18
N GLU A 13 -21.82 8.26 8.09
CA GLU A 13 -21.97 7.16 9.05
C GLU A 13 -20.83 6.16 8.80
N VAL A 14 -19.86 6.11 9.71
CA VAL A 14 -18.84 5.07 9.69
C VAL A 14 -19.43 3.83 10.38
N GLY A 15 -19.92 2.89 9.58
CA GLY A 15 -20.43 1.61 10.08
C GLY A 15 -19.31 0.68 10.57
N GLU A 16 -19.68 -0.34 11.37
CA GLU A 16 -18.72 -1.37 11.85
C GLU A 16 -18.03 -2.10 10.68
N GLU A 17 -18.73 -2.27 9.55
CA GLU A 17 -18.17 -2.82 8.32
C GLU A 17 -17.03 -1.95 7.76
N GLN A 18 -17.21 -0.63 7.74
CA GLN A 18 -16.21 0.31 7.25
C GLN A 18 -14.94 0.30 8.12
N VAL A 19 -15.12 0.23 9.45
CA VAL A 19 -13.99 0.12 10.39
C VAL A 19 -13.24 -1.20 10.17
N THR A 20 -13.98 -2.29 9.99
CA THR A 20 -13.39 -3.61 9.76
C THR A 20 -12.61 -3.65 8.44
N ALA A 21 -13.16 -3.08 7.37
CA ALA A 21 -12.49 -2.98 6.07
C ALA A 21 -11.22 -2.11 6.14
N TRP A 22 -11.28 -0.99 6.88
CA TRP A 22 -10.13 -0.12 7.10
C TRP A 22 -9.02 -0.84 7.88
N LEU A 23 -9.34 -1.52 8.98
CA LEU A 23 -8.34 -2.25 9.78
C LEU A 23 -7.70 -3.39 8.96
N ALA A 24 -8.49 -4.17 8.23
CA ALA A 24 -7.95 -5.21 7.35
C ALA A 24 -7.01 -4.63 6.27
N THR A 25 -7.31 -3.43 5.78
CA THR A 25 -6.45 -2.73 4.83
C THR A 25 -5.16 -2.24 5.47
N LEU A 26 -5.20 -1.78 6.73
CA LEU A 26 -3.99 -1.42 7.47
C LEU A 26 -3.09 -2.63 7.70
N ASP A 27 -3.64 -3.79 8.07
CA ASP A 27 -2.87 -5.02 8.24
C ASP A 27 -2.18 -5.42 6.92
N MET A 28 -2.90 -5.31 5.80
CA MET A 28 -2.37 -5.63 4.48
C MET A 28 -1.29 -4.63 4.01
N ALA A 29 -1.48 -3.34 4.32
CA ALA A 29 -0.48 -2.30 4.09
C ALA A 29 0.78 -2.55 4.92
N GLU A 30 0.64 -2.95 6.18
CA GLU A 30 1.76 -3.31 7.04
C GLU A 30 2.52 -4.53 6.49
N ASP A 31 1.82 -5.59 6.10
CA ASP A 31 2.42 -6.77 5.46
C ASP A 31 3.23 -6.39 4.21
N LEU A 32 2.75 -5.42 3.43
CA LEU A 32 3.43 -4.93 2.24
C LEU A 32 4.69 -4.13 2.61
N LEU A 33 4.58 -3.18 3.54
CA LEU A 33 5.70 -2.34 3.99
C LEU A 33 6.79 -3.15 4.70
N GLU A 34 6.42 -4.21 5.41
CA GLU A 34 7.37 -5.14 6.05
C GLU A 34 7.90 -6.22 5.09
N GLY A 35 7.48 -6.21 3.82
CA GLY A 35 7.95 -7.15 2.80
C GLY A 35 7.47 -8.59 2.99
N ARG A 36 6.42 -8.81 3.80
CA ARG A 36 5.75 -10.11 3.97
C ARG A 36 4.91 -10.47 2.74
N VAL A 37 4.41 -9.45 2.05
CA VAL A 37 3.80 -9.55 0.71
C VAL A 37 4.47 -8.56 -0.24
N LEU A 38 4.43 -8.87 -1.54
CA LEU A 38 5.11 -8.09 -2.58
C LEU A 38 4.11 -7.31 -3.44
N LEU A 39 4.48 -6.09 -3.83
CA LEU A 39 3.66 -5.26 -4.72
C LEU A 39 3.71 -5.83 -6.16
N PRO A 40 2.57 -6.03 -6.85
CA PRO A 40 2.56 -6.52 -8.21
C PRO A 40 3.11 -5.47 -9.19
N HIS A 41 3.74 -5.92 -10.27
CA HIS A 41 4.16 -5.06 -11.36
C HIS A 41 3.46 -5.45 -12.66
N PHE A 42 2.80 -4.49 -13.31
CA PHE A 42 1.95 -4.73 -14.49
C PHE A 42 2.65 -5.41 -15.69
N ARG A 43 3.99 -5.32 -15.81
CA ARG A 43 4.76 -6.00 -16.87
C ARG A 43 5.51 -7.25 -16.43
N ILE A 44 5.77 -7.44 -15.13
CA ILE A 44 6.64 -8.52 -14.66
C ILE A 44 5.77 -9.56 -13.95
N THR A 45 5.72 -10.75 -14.51
CA THR A 45 4.92 -11.86 -13.98
C THR A 45 5.77 -12.77 -13.09
N GLY A 46 5.16 -13.36 -12.06
CA GLY A 46 5.83 -14.32 -11.16
C GLY A 46 6.81 -13.72 -10.15
N LYS A 47 7.00 -12.38 -10.16
CA LYS A 47 7.76 -11.64 -9.15
C LYS A 47 7.00 -10.38 -8.74
N GLY A 48 7.24 -9.92 -7.52
CA GLY A 48 6.73 -8.65 -7.00
C GLY A 48 7.84 -7.78 -6.45
N ILE A 49 7.53 -6.52 -6.16
CA ILE A 49 8.46 -5.54 -5.62
C ILE A 49 8.42 -5.65 -4.08
N ASN A 50 9.57 -5.87 -3.46
CA ASN A 50 9.74 -5.83 -2.01
C ASN A 50 9.82 -4.36 -1.54
N MET A 51 8.73 -3.87 -0.95
CA MET A 51 8.64 -2.47 -0.51
C MET A 51 9.54 -2.18 0.69
N LYS A 52 9.76 -3.15 1.58
CA LYS A 52 10.70 -3.02 2.68
C LYS A 52 12.10 -2.67 2.18
N ARG A 53 12.62 -3.45 1.22
CA ARG A 53 13.94 -3.19 0.63
C ARG A 53 13.96 -1.90 -0.19
N PHE A 54 12.86 -1.56 -0.86
CA PHE A 54 12.74 -0.31 -1.60
C PHE A 54 12.94 0.92 -0.69
N PHE A 55 12.42 0.90 0.54
CA PHE A 55 12.56 2.00 1.51
C PHE A 55 13.84 1.90 2.37
N ASP A 56 14.24 0.70 2.79
CA ASP A 56 15.37 0.48 3.70
C ASP A 56 16.75 0.58 3.02
N GLU A 57 16.87 0.24 1.73
CA GLU A 57 18.17 0.22 1.06
C GLU A 57 18.63 1.64 0.68
N PRO A 58 19.80 2.09 1.15
CA PRO A 58 20.28 3.44 0.90
C PRO A 58 20.58 3.64 -0.59
N LYS A 59 19.77 4.48 -1.24
CA LYS A 59 20.06 5.07 -2.55
C LYS A 59 19.78 6.57 -2.51
N THR A 60 20.39 7.33 -3.41
CA THR A 60 19.93 8.69 -3.71
C THR A 60 18.46 8.58 -4.13
N PHE A 61 17.56 8.93 -3.20
CA PHE A 61 16.13 8.89 -3.44
C PHE A 61 15.80 9.89 -4.55
N ASP A 62 15.55 9.36 -5.75
CA ASP A 62 15.14 10.15 -6.91
C ASP A 62 13.67 9.82 -7.20
N LEU A 63 12.78 10.69 -6.70
CA LEU A 63 11.34 10.64 -6.90
C LEU A 63 10.95 10.51 -8.38
N VAL A 64 11.74 11.11 -9.29
CA VAL A 64 11.48 11.09 -10.74
C VAL A 64 11.87 9.72 -11.33
N LEU A 65 12.97 9.11 -10.88
CA LEU A 65 13.39 7.76 -11.26
C LEU A 65 12.54 6.63 -10.65
N SER A 66 11.97 6.87 -9.46
CA SER A 66 11.04 5.96 -8.76
C SER A 66 9.72 5.80 -9.53
N ILE A 67 9.24 6.87 -10.15
CA ILE A 67 8.00 6.91 -10.94
C ILE A 67 8.21 6.33 -12.35
N THR A 68 9.42 6.40 -12.92
CA THR A 68 9.67 6.06 -14.34
C THR A 68 10.12 4.61 -14.60
N GLY A 69 10.46 3.82 -13.56
CA GLY A 69 10.51 2.35 -13.65
C GLY A 69 11.88 1.63 -13.63
N PRO A 70 13.05 2.22 -13.98
CA PRO A 70 14.34 1.51 -13.89
C PRO A 70 14.83 1.27 -12.45
N ALA A 71 14.42 2.13 -11.51
CA ALA A 71 14.93 2.12 -10.14
C ALA A 71 14.44 0.93 -9.30
N ILE A 72 13.34 0.28 -9.70
CA ILE A 72 12.72 -0.79 -8.89
C ILE A 72 13.28 -2.20 -9.16
N ALA A 73 14.06 -2.36 -10.23
CA ALA A 73 14.57 -3.67 -10.66
C ALA A 73 15.31 -4.49 -9.58
N PRO A 74 16.13 -3.89 -8.69
CA PRO A 74 16.83 -4.61 -7.62
C PRO A 74 15.91 -5.21 -6.54
N TYR A 75 14.66 -4.75 -6.47
CA TYR A 75 13.71 -5.13 -5.43
C TYR A 75 12.71 -6.19 -5.89
N PHE A 76 12.87 -6.74 -7.11
CA PHE A 76 12.04 -7.85 -7.56
C PHE A 76 12.41 -9.15 -6.84
N GLU A 77 11.42 -9.75 -6.19
CA GLU A 77 11.55 -11.00 -5.45
C GLU A 77 10.45 -11.99 -5.82
N SER A 78 10.73 -13.27 -5.60
CA SER A 78 9.72 -14.32 -5.63
C SER A 78 9.11 -14.44 -4.23
N GLY A 79 7.78 -14.59 -4.15
CA GLY A 79 7.10 -14.68 -2.86
C GLY A 79 5.58 -14.57 -3.01
N ARG A 80 4.89 -14.33 -1.89
CA ARG A 80 3.47 -13.99 -1.91
C ARG A 80 3.30 -12.59 -2.51
N ILE A 81 2.66 -12.50 -3.66
CA ILE A 81 2.37 -11.24 -4.35
C ILE A 81 0.92 -10.88 -4.02
N LEU A 82 0.65 -9.60 -3.76
CA LEU A 82 -0.73 -9.12 -3.63
C LEU A 82 -1.52 -9.47 -4.89
N THR A 83 -2.76 -9.91 -4.69
CA THR A 83 -3.68 -10.10 -5.81
C THR A 83 -4.19 -8.75 -6.31
N SER A 84 -4.81 -8.73 -7.49
CA SER A 84 -5.48 -7.52 -7.98
C SER A 84 -6.58 -7.05 -7.02
N ASP A 85 -7.34 -7.99 -6.44
CA ASP A 85 -8.42 -7.67 -5.51
C ASP A 85 -7.89 -7.05 -4.21
N ASP A 86 -6.78 -7.58 -3.68
CA ASP A 86 -6.06 -7.02 -2.53
C ASP A 86 -5.61 -5.58 -2.81
N PHE A 87 -4.99 -5.35 -3.97
CA PHE A 87 -4.50 -4.04 -4.35
C PHE A 87 -5.64 -3.03 -4.56
N ASP A 88 -6.74 -3.47 -5.18
CA ASP A 88 -7.92 -2.63 -5.37
C ASP A 88 -8.59 -2.29 -4.03
N GLN A 89 -8.56 -3.19 -3.05
CA GLN A 89 -9.03 -2.92 -1.69
C GLN A 89 -8.20 -1.83 -1.03
N ILE A 90 -6.87 -1.96 -1.05
CA ILE A 90 -5.95 -0.94 -0.55
C ILE A 90 -6.24 0.43 -1.19
N GLN A 91 -6.37 0.47 -2.52
CA GLN A 91 -6.60 1.71 -3.26
C GLN A 91 -7.98 2.34 -2.94
N ARG A 92 -9.02 1.54 -2.74
CA ARG A 92 -10.36 2.02 -2.37
C ARG A 92 -10.35 2.68 -1.00
N GLU A 93 -9.77 2.03 0.00
CA GLU A 93 -9.81 2.50 1.38
C GLU A 93 -8.88 3.70 1.61
N PHE A 94 -7.72 3.76 0.94
CA PHE A 94 -6.83 4.93 1.00
C PHE A 94 -7.26 6.09 0.08
N GLY A 95 -8.21 5.87 -0.84
CA GLY A 95 -8.60 6.82 -1.89
C GLY A 95 -7.63 6.80 -3.09
N GLY A 96 -8.08 7.25 -4.27
CA GLY A 96 -7.45 6.96 -5.58
C GLY A 96 -5.97 7.37 -5.81
N ALA A 97 -5.35 8.11 -4.89
CA ALA A 97 -3.90 8.40 -4.88
C ALA A 97 -3.20 7.99 -3.56
N GLY A 98 -3.93 7.36 -2.64
CA GLY A 98 -3.67 7.44 -1.21
C GLY A 98 -2.61 6.50 -0.69
N PHE A 99 -2.53 5.25 -1.15
CA PHE A 99 -1.59 4.29 -0.55
C PHE A 99 -0.12 4.63 -0.83
N LEU A 100 0.23 4.89 -2.10
CA LEU A 100 1.61 5.25 -2.45
C LEU A 100 2.00 6.62 -1.88
N THR A 101 1.07 7.58 -1.87
CA THR A 101 1.32 8.89 -1.25
C THR A 101 1.48 8.77 0.27
N PHE A 102 0.66 7.95 0.93
CA PHE A 102 0.74 7.65 2.35
C PHE A 102 2.10 7.01 2.69
N ALA A 103 2.51 5.98 1.94
CA ALA A 103 3.78 5.28 2.16
C ALA A 103 4.98 6.23 2.01
N LEU A 104 4.93 7.20 1.10
CA LEU A 104 5.96 8.22 0.91
C LEU A 104 6.01 9.26 2.04
N TRP A 105 4.91 9.50 2.75
CA TRP A 105 4.82 10.55 3.78
C TRP A 105 5.21 10.05 5.18
N PHE A 106 5.03 8.75 5.45
CA PHE A 106 5.35 8.12 6.73
C PHE A 106 6.77 7.54 6.83
N ASN A 107 7.55 7.54 5.74
CA ASN A 107 8.93 7.06 5.67
C ASN A 107 9.96 8.18 5.82
#